data_AF-D7DXH1-F1
#
_entry.id   AF-D7DXH1-F1
#
_cell.length_a   1.000
_cell.length_b   1.000
_cell.length_c   1.000
_cell.angle_alpha   90.00
_cell.angle_beta   90.00
_cell.angle_gamma   90.00
#
_symmetry.space_group_name_H-M   'P 1'
#
loop_
_entity.id
_entity.type
_entity.pdbx_description
1 polymer ?
#
loop_
_entity_poly.entity_id
_entity_poly.type
_entity_poly.pdbx_seq_one_letter_code
_entity_poly.pdbx_strand_id
1 'polypeptide(L)'
;MEKRLPPKLDREILKQLGTEQLVEIIIDQGKSIENLTNRVVELEKEIEKLKVSRDLETITLSTPPSGDILKKTEDKQEEKPEENQIRKRKPGAQPGHRGKRRKVFGGVDRIDLR
;
A
#
# COMPACT_ATOMS: atom_id res chain seq x y z
N MET A 1 8.64 -16.75 -27.95
CA MET A 1 8.00 -17.84 -28.74
C MET A 1 7.29 -17.17 -29.90
N GLU A 2 7.73 -17.39 -31.14
CA GLU A 2 7.02 -16.89 -32.32
C GLU A 2 5.66 -17.57 -32.40
N LYS A 3 4.58 -16.79 -32.27
CA LYS A 3 3.24 -17.27 -32.53
C LYS A 3 3.08 -17.33 -34.05
N ARG A 4 3.15 -18.55 -34.61
CA ARG A 4 2.82 -18.77 -36.02
C ARG A 4 1.35 -18.39 -36.21
N LEU A 5 1.11 -17.30 -36.93
CA LEU A 5 -0.24 -16.94 -37.35
C LEU A 5 -0.79 -18.05 -38.23
N PRO A 6 -2.09 -18.37 -38.14
CA PRO A 6 -2.68 -19.32 -39.05
C PRO A 6 -2.42 -18.86 -40.50
N PRO A 7 -2.09 -19.79 -41.41
CA PRO A 7 -1.88 -19.46 -42.81
C PRO A 7 -3.13 -18.74 -43.34
N LYS A 8 -2.92 -17.62 -44.03
CA LYS A 8 -4.04 -16.92 -44.68
C LYS A 8 -4.59 -17.86 -45.76
N LEU A 9 -5.83 -18.30 -45.60
CA LEU A 9 -6.52 -19.02 -46.66
C LEU A 9 -6.97 -18.00 -47.71
N ASP A 10 -6.47 -18.18 -48.93
CA ASP A 10 -6.88 -17.37 -50.07
C ASP A 10 -8.25 -17.83 -50.59
N ARG A 11 -9.03 -16.86 -51.09
CA ARG A 11 -10.39 -17.10 -51.60
C ARG A 11 -10.43 -18.14 -52.70
N GLU A 12 -9.39 -18.20 -53.54
CA GLU A 12 -9.27 -19.15 -54.66
C GLU A 12 -9.12 -20.59 -54.15
N ILE A 13 -8.36 -20.79 -53.08
CA ILE A 13 -8.19 -22.09 -52.42
C ILE A 13 -9.51 -22.53 -51.79
N LEU A 14 -10.20 -21.63 -51.08
CA LEU A 14 -11.49 -21.93 -50.45
C LEU A 14 -12.56 -22.35 -51.46
N LYS A 15 -12.57 -21.77 -52.67
CA LYS A 15 -13.52 -22.14 -53.74
C LYS A 15 -13.30 -23.55 -54.30
N GLN A 16 -12.10 -24.11 -54.14
CA GLN A 16 -11.76 -25.46 -54.61
C GLN A 16 -12.10 -26.54 -53.58
N LEU A 17 -12.40 -26.15 -52.33
CA LEU A 17 -12.73 -27.09 -51.26
C LEU A 17 -14.17 -27.62 -51.38
N GLY A 18 -14.38 -28.83 -50.87
CA GLY A 18 -15.71 -29.39 -50.70
C GLY A 18 -16.51 -28.66 -49.61
N THR A 19 -17.84 -28.77 -49.66
CA THR A 19 -18.74 -28.15 -48.68
C THR A 19 -18.47 -28.62 -47.25
N GLU A 20 -18.21 -29.92 -47.06
CA GLU A 20 -17.91 -30.49 -45.74
C GLU A 20 -16.64 -29.89 -45.12
N GLN A 21 -15.57 -29.78 -45.91
CA GLN A 21 -14.31 -29.17 -45.48
C GLN A 21 -14.48 -27.69 -45.13
N LEU A 22 -15.30 -26.96 -45.89
CA LEU A 22 -15.64 -25.57 -45.58
C LEU A 22 -16.40 -25.45 -44.26
N VAL A 23 -17.35 -26.37 -43.99
CA VAL A 23 -18.08 -26.41 -42.72
C VAL A 23 -17.14 -26.65 -41.54
N GLU A 24 -16.20 -27.60 -41.65
CA GLU A 24 -15.20 -27.86 -40.61
C GLU A 24 -14.33 -26.64 -40.32
N ILE A 25 -13.82 -25.98 -41.38
CA ILE A 25 -13.02 -24.75 -41.24
C ILE A 25 -13.81 -23.66 -40.51
N ILE A 26 -15.08 -23.47 -40.84
CA ILE A 26 -15.94 -22.47 -40.19
C ILE A 26 -16.13 -22.81 -38.71
N ILE A 27 -16.37 -24.08 -38.38
CA ILE A 27 -16.55 -24.52 -36.99
C ILE A 27 -15.27 -24.26 -36.18
N ASP A 28 -14.09 -24.61 -36.72
CA ASP A 28 -12.82 -24.43 -36.02
C ASP A 28 -12.42 -22.94 -35.90
N GLN A 29 -12.75 -22.13 -36.91
CA GLN A 29 -12.64 -20.68 -36.82
C GLN A 29 -13.55 -20.13 -35.72
N GLY A 30 -14.79 -20.62 -35.63
CA GLY A 30 -15.74 -20.26 -34.57
C GLY A 30 -15.19 -20.51 -33.16
N LYS A 31 -14.67 -21.72 -32.92
CA LYS A 31 -14.02 -22.07 -31.63
C LYS A 31 -12.82 -21.18 -31.33
N SER A 32 -12.01 -20.89 -32.35
CA SER A 32 -10.83 -20.05 -32.20
C SER A 32 -11.19 -18.61 -31.85
N ILE A 33 -12.23 -18.06 -32.49
CA ILE A 33 -12.77 -16.74 -32.19
C ILE A 33 -13.29 -16.71 -30.75
N GLU A 34 -14.10 -17.70 -30.35
CA GLU A 34 -14.62 -17.80 -28.98
C GLU A 34 -13.49 -17.78 -27.93
N ASN A 35 -12.48 -18.64 -28.11
CA ASN A 35 -11.32 -18.69 -27.20
C ASN A 35 -10.58 -17.34 -27.13
N LEU A 36 -10.38 -16.69 -28.27
CA LEU A 36 -9.72 -15.38 -28.31
C LEU A 36 -10.57 -14.30 -27.64
N THR A 37 -11.89 -14.28 -27.86
CA THR A 37 -12.80 -13.32 -27.23
C THR A 37 -12.82 -13.49 -25.72
N ASN A 38 -12.86 -14.71 -25.21
CA ASN A 38 -12.78 -14.99 -23.78
C ASN A 38 -11.46 -14.48 -23.19
N ARG A 39 -10.35 -14.72 -23.89
CA ARG A 39 -9.03 -14.27 -23.43
C ARG A 39 -8.91 -12.75 -23.42
N VAL A 40 -9.51 -12.05 -24.40
CA VAL A 40 -9.55 -10.57 -24.42
C VAL A 40 -10.32 -10.06 -23.22
N VAL A 41 -11.50 -10.61 -22.92
CA VAL A 41 -12.31 -10.22 -21.76
C VAL A 41 -11.56 -10.44 -20.44
N GLU A 42 -10.85 -11.57 -20.29
CA GLU A 42 -10.00 -11.82 -19.12
C GLU A 42 -8.90 -10.77 -18.97
N LEU A 43 -8.18 -10.48 -20.05
CA LEU A 43 -7.09 -9.51 -20.05
C LEU A 43 -7.59 -8.09 -19.77
N GLU A 44 -8.75 -7.70 -20.29
CA GLU A 44 -9.38 -6.41 -19.99
C GLU A 44 -9.68 -6.28 -18.49
N LYS A 45 -10.22 -7.33 -17.85
CA LYS A 45 -10.44 -7.36 -16.40
C LYS A 45 -9.14 -7.28 -15.61
N GLU A 46 -8.08 -7.96 -16.05
CA GLU A 46 -6.76 -7.86 -15.42
C GLU A 46 -6.19 -6.45 -15.52
N ILE A 47 -6.29 -5.82 -16.69
CA ILE A 47 -5.86 -4.44 -16.92
C ILE A 47 -6.63 -3.47 -16.01
N GLU A 48 -7.95 -3.63 -15.87
CA GLU A 48 -8.77 -2.81 -14.98
C GLU A 48 -8.33 -2.93 -13.52
N LYS A 49 -8.11 -4.16 -13.03
CA LYS A 49 -7.58 -4.40 -11.68
C LYS A 49 -6.23 -3.73 -11.44
N LEU A 50 -5.31 -3.86 -12.40
CA LEU A 50 -3.97 -3.28 -12.31
C LEU A 50 -3.98 -1.75 -12.35
N LYS A 51 -4.92 -1.15 -13.10
CA LYS A 51 -5.14 0.30 -13.09
C LYS A 51 -5.58 0.77 -11.70
N VAL A 52 -6.59 0.11 -11.11
CA VAL A 52 -7.07 0.44 -9.75
C VAL A 52 -5.96 0.31 -8.71
N SER A 53 -5.15 -0.76 -8.75
CA SER A 53 -4.03 -0.92 -7.80
C SER A 53 -2.98 0.18 -7.95
N ARG A 54 -2.63 0.54 -9.19
CA ARG A 54 -1.66 1.63 -9.45
C ARG A 54 -2.16 2.96 -8.89
N ASP A 55 -3.43 3.27 -9.10
CA ASP A 55 -4.02 4.53 -8.62
C ASP A 55 -4.01 4.58 -7.07
N LEU A 56 -4.32 3.46 -6.40
CA LEU A 56 -4.21 3.35 -4.92
C LEU A 56 -2.78 3.49 -4.41
N GLU A 57 -1.79 2.91 -5.09
CA GLU A 57 -0.37 3.08 -4.75
C GLU A 57 0.07 4.54 -4.88
N THR A 58 -0.38 5.25 -5.92
CA THR A 58 -0.04 6.68 -6.08
C THR A 58 -0.68 7.58 -5.01
N ILE A 59 -1.90 7.25 -4.56
CA ILE A 59 -2.57 7.96 -3.47
C ILE A 59 -1.81 7.73 -2.15
N THR A 60 -1.39 6.51 -1.87
CA THR A 60 -0.69 6.15 -0.61
C THR A 60 0.77 6.59 -0.54
N LEU A 61 1.43 6.84 -1.69
CA LEU A 61 2.81 7.31 -1.74
C LEU A 61 2.97 8.84 -1.69
N SER A 62 1.91 9.61 -1.96
CA SER A 62 2.02 11.08 -2.14
C SER A 62 1.95 11.90 -0.84
N THR A 63 1.65 11.29 0.31
CA THR A 63 1.71 11.97 1.61
C THR A 63 2.33 11.06 2.66
N PRO A 64 3.34 11.52 3.43
CA PRO A 64 3.80 10.75 4.57
C PRO A 64 2.66 10.68 5.60
N PRO A 65 2.46 9.55 6.29
CA PRO A 65 1.44 9.40 7.35
C PRO A 65 1.69 10.30 8.57
N SER A 66 2.73 11.15 8.52
CA SER A 66 3.15 12.06 9.58
C SER A 66 2.71 13.52 9.36
N GLY A 67 1.88 13.81 8.36
CA GLY A 67 1.36 15.16 8.12
C GLY A 67 0.31 15.64 9.14
N ASP A 68 -0.26 14.73 9.93
CA ASP A 68 -1.45 15.02 10.76
C ASP A 68 -1.23 14.73 12.25
N ILE A 69 0.00 14.90 12.75
CA ILE A 69 0.18 15.06 14.19
C ILE A 69 -0.29 16.47 14.54
N LEU A 70 -1.62 16.62 14.67
CA LEU A 70 -2.22 17.76 15.35
C LEU A 70 -1.54 17.86 16.72
N LYS A 71 -0.75 18.92 16.88
CA LYS A 71 -0.09 19.30 18.13
C LYS A 71 -1.21 19.56 19.14
N LYS A 72 -1.69 18.51 19.82
CA LYS A 72 -2.65 18.64 20.92
C LYS A 72 -1.97 19.51 21.96
N THR A 73 -2.41 20.76 22.07
CA THR A 73 -2.06 21.64 23.17
C THR A 73 -2.59 20.96 24.42
N GLU A 74 -1.71 20.36 25.22
CA GLU A 74 -2.06 19.87 26.54
C GLU A 74 -2.43 21.07 27.41
N ASP A 75 -3.72 21.20 27.73
CA ASP A 75 -4.20 22.11 28.75
C ASP A 75 -3.49 21.80 30.08
N LYS A 76 -2.80 22.80 30.62
CA LYS A 76 -2.11 22.69 31.91
C LYS A 76 -3.15 22.61 33.02
N GLN A 77 -3.30 21.44 33.65
CA GLN A 77 -3.90 21.37 34.97
C GLN A 77 -2.87 21.85 36.00
N GLU A 78 -3.26 22.86 36.78
CA GLU A 78 -2.48 23.39 37.91
C GLU A 78 -2.49 22.40 39.07
N GLU A 79 -1.39 21.68 39.29
CA GLU A 79 -1.17 20.93 40.53
C GLU A 79 -0.32 21.77 41.50
N LYS A 80 -0.89 21.98 42.70
CA LYS A 80 -0.37 22.78 43.82
C LYS A 80 1.05 22.35 44.25
N PRO A 81 1.87 23.27 44.80
CA PRO A 81 3.21 22.91 45.25
C PRO A 81 3.15 22.15 46.57
N GLU A 82 3.51 20.87 46.56
CA GLU A 82 3.92 20.16 47.77
C GLU A 82 5.28 20.66 48.24
N GLU A 83 5.24 21.17 49.47
CA GLU A 83 6.31 21.66 50.31
C GLU A 83 7.34 20.54 50.56
N ASN A 84 8.57 20.71 50.07
CA ASN A 84 9.64 19.76 50.37
C ASN A 84 11.01 20.44 50.58
N GLN A 85 11.30 20.63 51.87
CA GLN A 85 12.60 20.50 52.55
C GLN A 85 13.84 21.09 51.84
N ILE A 86 14.16 22.32 52.22
CA ILE A 86 15.35 23.06 51.77
C ILE A 86 16.57 22.59 52.56
N ARG A 87 17.44 21.76 51.95
CA ARG A 87 18.86 21.70 52.37
C ARG A 87 19.53 23.01 51.92
N LYS A 88 20.10 23.75 52.87
CA LYS A 88 20.64 25.12 52.72
C LYS A 88 21.62 25.23 51.53
N ARG A 89 21.28 26.05 50.53
CA ARG A 89 22.15 26.40 49.39
C ARG A 89 22.92 27.70 49.68
N LYS A 90 24.07 27.91 49.02
CA LYS A 90 24.79 29.18 49.09
C LYS A 90 23.95 30.32 48.47
N PRO A 91 24.01 31.55 49.02
CA PRO A 91 23.30 32.70 48.45
C PRO A 91 23.73 32.93 47.00
N GLY A 92 22.78 33.09 46.08
CA GLY A 92 23.04 33.35 44.66
C GLY A 92 23.17 32.11 43.75
N ALA A 93 23.13 30.88 44.29
CA ALA A 93 23.16 29.68 43.46
C ALA A 93 21.81 29.51 42.72
N GLN A 94 21.84 29.58 41.39
CA GLN A 94 20.65 29.35 40.55
C GLN A 94 20.09 27.94 40.81
N PRO A 95 18.79 27.81 41.10
CA PRO A 95 18.15 26.50 41.22
C PRO A 95 18.31 25.71 39.92
N GLY A 96 18.93 24.52 40.00
CA GLY A 96 18.99 23.61 38.86
C GLY A 96 17.59 23.19 38.39
N HIS A 97 17.47 22.86 37.11
CA HIS A 97 16.20 22.42 36.54
C HIS A 97 15.73 21.12 37.22
N ARG A 98 14.48 21.09 37.70
CA ARG A 98 13.85 19.84 38.16
C ARG A 98 13.66 18.92 36.94
N GLY A 99 14.46 17.85 36.85
CA GLY A 99 14.30 16.85 35.79
C GLY A 99 12.91 16.21 35.84
N LYS A 100 12.27 16.06 34.68
CA LYS A 100 10.96 15.40 34.58
C LYS A 100 11.17 13.90 34.39
N ARG A 101 10.68 13.08 35.32
CA ARG A 101 10.63 11.62 35.15
C ARG A 101 9.42 11.29 34.29
N ARG A 102 9.58 10.40 33.29
CA ARG A 102 8.43 9.79 32.62
C ARG A 102 7.70 8.90 33.61
N LYS A 103 6.38 8.97 33.63
CA LYS A 103 5.53 8.05 34.40
C LYS A 103 5.46 6.75 33.60
N VAL A 104 6.37 5.82 33.88
CA VAL A 104 6.35 4.47 33.31
C VAL A 104 5.60 3.54 34.28
N PHE A 105 4.89 2.55 33.74
CA PHE A 105 4.29 1.49 34.56
C PHE A 105 5.41 0.64 35.18
N GLY A 106 5.62 0.76 36.48
CA GLY A 106 6.50 -0.10 37.29
C GLY A 106 8.00 -0.01 36.97
N GLY A 107 8.77 0.60 37.86
CA GLY A 107 10.24 0.53 37.78
C GLY A 107 10.93 1.50 38.73
N VAL A 108 11.41 0.98 39.86
CA VAL A 108 12.26 1.70 40.80
C VAL A 108 13.69 1.65 40.27
N ASP A 109 14.14 2.72 39.60
CA ASP A 109 15.55 2.83 39.24
C ASP A 109 16.35 3.46 40.39
N ARG A 110 16.85 2.60 41.29
CA ARG A 110 18.05 2.85 42.08
C ARG A 110 18.88 1.57 42.13
N ILE A 111 20.03 1.59 41.46
CA ILE A 111 21.17 0.78 41.87
C ILE A 111 22.19 1.77 42.39
N ASP A 112 22.35 1.83 43.71
CA ASP A 112 23.49 2.47 44.33
C ASP A 112 24.71 1.59 44.05
N LEU A 113 25.59 2.03 43.15
CA LEU A 113 26.92 1.47 43.02
C LEU A 113 27.75 2.01 44.18
N ARG A 114 28.17 1.09 45.05
CA ARG A 114 29.03 1.32 46.20
C ARG A 114 30.49 1.42 45.79
#